data_AF-A0A6N9VK38-F1
#
_entry.id   AF-A0A6N9VK38-F1
#
_cell.length_a   1.000
_cell.length_b   1.000
_cell.length_c   1.000
_cell.angle_alpha   90.00
_cell.angle_beta   90.00
_cell.angle_gamma   90.00
#
_symmetry.space_group_name_H-M   'P 1'
#
loop_
_entity.id
_entity.type
_entity.pdbx_description
1 polymer ?
#
loop_
_entity_poly.entity_id
_entity_poly.type
_entity_poly.pdbx_seq_one_letter_code
_entity_poly.pdbx_strand_id
1 'polypeptide(L)'
;QAGGRQVPTAGSEEDPAVPGSGLELTIDRDIQWAAQNAISEQVAKSKAARGYVIVQDTASGEILALANAPGFDPNDLTRAAAT
;
A
#
# COMPACT_ATOMS: atom_id res chain seq x y z
N GLN A 1 -41.90 -14.16 8.47
CA GLN A 1 -40.87 -13.16 8.12
C GLN A 1 -40.89 -12.09 9.21
N ALA A 2 -40.07 -12.22 10.26
CA ALA A 2 -39.99 -11.22 11.32
C ALA A 2 -38.96 -10.15 10.90
N GLY A 3 -39.44 -9.02 10.38
CA GLY A 3 -38.59 -7.86 10.09
C GLY A 3 -38.06 -7.30 11.40
N GLY A 4 -36.74 -7.36 11.59
CA GLY A 4 -36.05 -6.81 12.76
C GLY A 4 -36.32 -5.33 12.91
N ARG A 5 -37.38 -4.98 13.64
CA ARG A 5 -37.70 -3.61 14.03
C ARG A 5 -37.06 -3.32 15.37
N GLN A 6 -36.23 -2.29 15.40
CA GLN A 6 -35.55 -1.80 16.60
C GLN A 6 -36.60 -1.47 17.67
N VAL A 7 -36.41 -1.99 18.89
CA VAL A 7 -37.34 -1.80 20.03
C VAL A 7 -36.95 -0.50 20.74
N PRO A 8 -37.82 0.54 20.77
CA PRO A 8 -37.44 1.88 21.25
C PRO A 8 -37.10 1.98 22.75
N THR A 9 -37.44 0.96 23.54
CA THR A 9 -37.31 0.96 25.01
C THR A 9 -36.03 0.32 25.53
N ALA A 10 -35.23 -0.31 24.67
CA ALA A 10 -33.89 -0.74 25.02
C ALA A 10 -32.92 0.39 24.64
N GLY A 11 -32.42 1.13 25.62
CA GLY A 11 -31.35 2.09 25.39
C GLY A 11 -30.15 1.36 24.77
N SER A 12 -29.76 1.74 23.57
CA SER A 12 -28.53 1.29 22.94
C SER A 12 -27.40 2.17 23.44
N GLU A 13 -26.48 1.59 24.21
CA GLU A 13 -25.20 2.21 24.50
C GLU A 13 -24.28 1.87 23.31
N GLU A 14 -24.18 2.80 22.36
CA GLU A 14 -23.27 2.69 21.21
C GLU A 14 -21.96 3.39 21.56
N ASP A 15 -20.85 2.65 21.50
CA ASP A 15 -19.51 3.25 21.52
C ASP A 15 -19.17 3.72 20.10
N PRO A 16 -19.06 5.05 19.86
CA PRO A 16 -18.84 5.56 18.51
C PRO A 16 -17.48 5.11 17.97
N ALA A 17 -17.44 4.76 16.69
CA ALA A 17 -16.19 4.41 16.03
C ALA A 17 -15.18 5.56 16.11
N VAL A 18 -13.99 5.28 16.66
CA VAL A 18 -12.88 6.22 16.69
C VAL A 18 -12.03 6.04 15.43
N PRO A 19 -11.81 7.09 14.62
CA PRO A 19 -10.91 7.01 13.48
C PRO A 19 -9.49 6.65 13.91
N GLY A 20 -8.83 5.79 13.13
CA GLY A 20 -7.40 5.48 13.35
C GLY A 20 -6.49 6.68 13.09
N SER A 21 -5.23 6.57 13.53
CA SER A 21 -4.21 7.59 13.30
C SER A 21 -3.70 7.59 11.86
N GLY A 22 -3.32 8.78 11.37
CA GLY A 22 -2.59 8.92 10.12
C GLY A 22 -1.12 8.49 10.24
N LEU A 23 -0.49 8.23 9.10
CA LEU A 23 0.94 7.92 8.98
C LEU A 23 1.56 8.81 7.92
N GLU A 24 2.76 9.31 8.18
CA GLU A 24 3.60 10.02 7.22
C GLU A 24 4.79 9.11 6.87
N LEU A 25 5.05 8.96 5.57
CA LEU A 25 6.13 8.13 5.07
C LEU A 25 7.32 9.00 4.70
N THR A 26 8.51 8.41 4.76
CA THR A 26 9.74 9.01 4.21
C THR A 26 9.83 8.89 2.68
N ILE A 27 8.91 8.12 2.07
CA ILE A 27 8.90 7.86 0.64
C ILE A 27 8.51 9.13 -0.12
N ASP A 28 9.39 9.54 -1.03
CA ASP A 28 9.11 10.60 -1.98
C ASP A 28 8.41 10.01 -3.21
N ARG A 29 7.27 10.61 -3.59
CA ARG A 29 6.41 10.10 -4.66
C ARG A 29 7.09 10.12 -6.04
N ASP A 30 7.88 11.15 -6.32
CA ASP A 30 8.50 11.32 -7.64
C ASP A 30 9.70 10.38 -7.77
N ILE A 31 10.49 10.25 -6.71
CA ILE A 31 11.58 9.26 -6.64
C ILE A 31 11.03 7.83 -6.74
N GLN A 32 9.92 7.54 -6.04
CA GLN A 32 9.25 6.25 -6.12
C GLN A 32 8.79 5.90 -7.54
N TRP A 33 8.17 6.86 -8.24
CA TRP A 33 7.74 6.68 -9.63
C TRP A 33 8.92 6.40 -10.56
N ALA A 34 10.00 7.17 -10.42
CA ALA A 34 11.22 6.97 -11.20
C ALA A 34 11.84 5.58 -10.94
N ALA A 35 11.91 5.15 -9.67
CA ALA A 35 12.43 3.85 -9.29
C ALA A 35 11.59 2.69 -9.86
N GLN A 36 10.25 2.80 -9.81
CA GLN A 36 9.33 1.80 -10.38
C GLN A 36 9.47 1.68 -11.89
N ASN A 37 9.58 2.79 -12.60
CA ASN A 37 9.80 2.75 -14.05
C ASN A 37 11.15 2.12 -14.40
N ALA A 38 12.22 2.54 -13.73
CA ALA A 38 13.56 2.05 -13.98
C ALA A 38 13.66 0.53 -13.76
N ILE A 39 13.14 0.01 -12.64
CA ILE A 39 13.22 -1.43 -12.36
C ILE A 39 12.34 -2.26 -13.28
N SER A 40 11.15 -1.75 -13.63
CA SER A 40 10.26 -2.42 -14.57
C SER A 40 10.88 -2.55 -15.97
N GLU A 41 11.47 -1.45 -16.46
CA GLU A 41 12.16 -1.45 -17.75
C GLU A 41 13.39 -2.37 -17.73
N GLN A 42 14.18 -2.35 -16.66
CA GLN A 42 15.38 -3.17 -16.57
C GLN A 42 15.07 -4.67 -16.47
N VAL A 43 14.05 -5.07 -15.70
CA VAL A 43 13.60 -6.47 -15.63
C VAL A 43 13.12 -6.95 -16.99
N ALA A 44 12.35 -6.13 -17.72
CA ALA A 44 11.90 -6.45 -19.08
C ALA A 44 13.08 -6.59 -20.07
N LYS A 45 14.02 -5.64 -20.07
CA LYS A 45 15.21 -5.64 -20.94
C LYS A 45 16.11 -6.86 -20.67
N SER A 46 16.34 -7.17 -19.41
CA SER A 46 17.22 -8.27 -18.99
C SER A 46 16.58 -9.64 -19.05
N LYS A 47 15.25 -9.73 -19.26
CA LYS A 47 14.46 -10.96 -19.11
C LYS A 47 14.65 -11.61 -17.73
N ALA A 48 14.92 -10.79 -16.71
CA ALA A 48 15.03 -11.27 -15.34
C ALA A 48 13.66 -11.72 -14.82
N ALA A 49 13.66 -12.67 -13.87
CA ALA A 49 12.42 -13.08 -13.23
C ALA A 49 11.88 -11.99 -12.28
N ARG A 50 12.77 -11.31 -11.56
CA ARG A 50 12.46 -10.28 -10.54
C ARG A 50 13.61 -9.28 -10.41
N GLY A 51 13.33 -8.11 -9.84
CA GLY A 51 14.32 -7.10 -9.46
C GLY A 51 13.77 -6.10 -8.45
N TYR A 52 14.67 -5.35 -7.79
CA TYR A 52 14.32 -4.31 -6.81
C TYR A 52 15.26 -3.10 -6.91
N VAL A 53 14.77 -1.94 -6.47
CA VAL A 53 15.49 -0.66 -6.32
C VAL A 53 15.16 -0.07 -4.96
N ILE A 54 16.19 0.41 -4.27
CA ILE A 54 16.06 1.13 -3.01
C ILE A 54 16.82 2.45 -3.16
N VAL A 55 16.18 3.55 -2.77
CA VAL A 55 16.79 4.88 -2.70
C VAL A 55 16.75 5.35 -1.27
N GLN A 56 17.91 5.74 -0.74
CA GLN A 56 18.09 6.17 0.64
C GLN A 56 18.80 7.51 0.69
N ASP A 57 18.34 8.42 1.54
CA ASP A 57 19.10 9.61 1.93
C ASP A 57 20.29 9.18 2.81
N THR A 58 21.50 9.52 2.39
CA THR A 58 22.73 9.05 3.05
C THR A 58 23.04 9.77 4.35
N ALA A 59 22.43 10.93 4.60
CA ALA A 59 22.64 11.72 5.80
C ALA A 59 21.64 11.35 6.91
N SER A 60 20.34 11.23 6.58
CA SER A 60 19.29 10.88 7.55
C SER A 60 19.05 9.37 7.66
N GLY A 61 19.41 8.61 6.64
CA GLY A 61 19.12 7.18 6.53
C GLY A 61 17.68 6.89 6.09
N GLU A 62 16.89 7.92 5.76
CA GLU A 62 15.50 7.77 5.33
C GLU A 62 15.40 7.06 3.97
N ILE A 63 14.41 6.18 3.84
CA ILE A 63 14.13 5.50 2.58
C ILE A 63 13.19 6.37 1.76
N LEU A 64 13.70 6.88 0.64
CA LEU A 64 12.96 7.76 -0.26
C LEU A 64 12.19 6.98 -1.33
N ALA A 65 12.65 5.78 -1.68
CA ALA A 65 11.91 4.88 -2.57
C ALA A 65 12.26 3.41 -2.34
N LEU A 66 11.27 2.55 -2.52
CA LEU A 66 11.42 1.09 -2.52
C LEU A 66 10.50 0.51 -3.59
N ALA A 67 11.10 -0.03 -4.64
CA ALA A 67 10.39 -0.51 -5.82
C ALA A 67 10.84 -1.93 -6.19
N ASN A 68 9.91 -2.76 -6.65
CA ASN A 68 10.20 -4.08 -7.18
C ASN A 68 9.45 -4.31 -8.51
N ALA A 69 10.00 -5.19 -9.34
CA ALA A 69 9.34 -5.68 -10.54
C ALA A 69 9.42 -7.21 -10.65
N PRO A 70 8.38 -7.88 -11.15
CA PRO A 70 7.05 -7.32 -11.45
C PRO A 70 6.32 -6.89 -10.17
N GLY A 71 5.51 -5.84 -10.26
CA GLY A 71 4.62 -5.34 -9.20
C GLY A 71 3.18 -5.80 -9.38
N PHE A 72 2.27 -5.25 -8.56
CA PHE A 72 0.81 -5.46 -8.65
C PHE A 72 0.07 -4.14 -8.41
N ASP A 73 -1.22 -4.10 -8.75
CA ASP A 73 -2.07 -2.94 -8.42
C ASP A 73 -2.63 -3.11 -6.99
N PRO A 74 -2.25 -2.25 -6.03
CA PRO A 74 -2.74 -2.34 -4.66
C PRO A 74 -4.25 -2.06 -4.54
N ASN A 75 -4.88 -1.44 -5.54
CA ASN A 75 -6.33 -1.24 -5.59
C ASN A 75 -7.08 -2.48 -6.11
N ASP A 76 -6.37 -3.44 -6.72
CA ASP A 76 -6.90 -4.71 -7.20
C ASP A 76 -6.02 -5.89 -6.75
N LEU A 77 -6.33 -6.38 -5.55
CA LEU A 77 -5.62 -7.50 -4.94
C LEU A 77 -5.92 -8.85 -5.59
N THR A 78 -6.88 -8.95 -6.53
CA THR A 78 -7.18 -10.23 -7.19
C THR A 78 -6.01 -10.76 -8.01
N ARG A 79 -5.09 -9.86 -8.40
CA ARG A 79 -3.86 -10.17 -9.13
C ARG A 79 -2.61 -10.18 -8.26
N ALA A 80 -2.73 -9.85 -6.97
CA ALA A 80 -1.63 -9.99 -6.03
C ALA A 80 -1.44 -11.47 -5.73
N ALA A 81 -0.49 -12.12 -6.40
CA ALA A 81 -0.15 -13.50 -6.08
C ALA A 81 0.47 -13.53 -4.68
N ALA A 82 -0.22 -14.16 -3.72
CA ALA A 82 0.38 -14.59 -2.47
C ALA A 82 1.44 -15.65 -2.81
N THR A 83 2.70 -15.24 -2.82
CA THR A 83 3.85 -16.16 -2.93
C THR A 83 4.12 -16.86 -1.62
#